data_AF-A0A7I7T384-F1
#
_entry.id   AF-A0A7I7T384-F1
#
_cell.length_a   1.000
_cell.length_b   1.000
_cell.length_c   1.000
_cell.angle_alpha   90.00
_cell.angle_beta   90.00
_cell.angle_gamma   90.00
#
_symmetry.space_group_name_H-M   'P 1'
#
loop_
_entity.id
_entity.type
_entity.pdbx_description
1 polymer ?
#
loop_
_entity_poly.entity_id
_entity_poly.type
_entity_poly.pdbx_seq_one_letter_code
_entity_poly.pdbx_strand_id
1 'polypeptide(L)'
;MVAEVTIVSTPLDPSAAFTRYGDDVMARYPISTLSLLPGDFCGFSGQKLMGTWARDPDESLEYQDRIAHIWTNAGSYLVAVHVEAPSGTPGFDAAASVLTDEFSIVIP
;
A
#
# COMPACT_ATOMS: atom_id res chain seq x y z
N MET A 1 -13.02 -4.06 8.44
CA MET A 1 -12.39 -3.27 7.38
C MET A 1 -11.79 -2.04 8.03
N VAL A 2 -10.50 -1.81 7.81
CA VAL A 2 -9.75 -0.65 8.29
C VAL A 2 -8.95 -0.10 7.12
N ALA A 3 -8.80 1.21 7.07
CA ALA A 3 -7.94 1.90 6.12
C ALA A 3 -7.00 2.84 6.89
N GLU A 4 -5.71 2.78 6.59
CA GLU A 4 -4.67 3.60 7.19
C GLU A 4 -3.88 4.31 6.09
N VAL A 5 -3.63 5.60 6.27
CA VAL A 5 -2.77 6.39 5.38
C VAL A 5 -1.56 6.86 6.15
N THR A 6 -0.38 6.46 5.68
CA THR A 6 0.89 6.77 6.30
C THR A 6 1.74 7.61 5.37
N ILE A 7 2.27 8.72 5.88
CA ILE A 7 3.14 9.64 5.14
C ILE A 7 4.45 9.76 5.90
N VAL A 8 5.54 9.32 5.28
CA VAL A 8 6.87 9.33 5.90
C VAL A 8 7.86 10.02 4.98
N SER A 9 8.68 10.92 5.52
CA SER A 9 9.81 11.47 4.78
C SER A 9 10.83 10.37 4.50
N THR A 10 11.27 10.27 3.25
CA THR A 10 12.22 9.26 2.81
C THR A 10 13.37 9.89 2.03
N PRO A 11 14.64 9.61 2.38
CA PRO A 11 15.78 10.02 1.57
C PRO A 11 16.02 9.06 0.39
N LEU A 12 15.26 7.95 0.31
CA LEU A 12 15.45 6.89 -0.68
C LEU A 12 14.83 7.28 -2.03
N ASP A 13 15.42 6.76 -3.11
CA ASP A 13 14.78 6.75 -4.42
C ASP A 13 13.51 5.86 -4.43
N PRO A 14 12.63 6.00 -5.43
CA PRO A 14 11.37 5.25 -5.47
C PRO A 14 11.56 3.73 -5.37
N SER A 15 12.54 3.16 -6.08
CA SER A 15 12.77 1.71 -6.12
C SER A 15 13.21 1.17 -4.75
N ALA A 16 14.15 1.87 -4.11
CA ALA A 16 14.63 1.53 -2.78
C ALA A 16 13.54 1.73 -1.72
N ALA A 17 12.73 2.78 -1.83
CA ALA A 17 11.61 3.03 -0.92
C ALA A 17 10.55 1.93 -1.02
N PHE A 18 10.22 1.48 -2.24
CA PHE A 18 9.22 0.45 -2.45
C PHE A 18 9.69 -0.94 -2.03
N THR A 19 10.95 -1.28 -2.33
CA THR A 19 11.57 -2.52 -1.85
C THR A 19 11.53 -2.58 -0.33
N ARG A 20 11.96 -1.51 0.34
CA ARG A 20 11.92 -1.42 1.80
C ARG A 20 10.51 -1.57 2.35
N TYR A 21 9.51 -0.93 1.73
CA TYR A 21 8.12 -1.08 2.14
C TYR A 21 7.66 -2.54 2.03
N GLY A 22 7.92 -3.18 0.89
CA GLY A 22 7.60 -4.60 0.70
C GLY A 22 8.25 -5.51 1.74
N ASP A 23 9.52 -5.29 2.05
CA ASP A 23 10.25 -6.02 3.10
C ASP A 23 9.63 -5.80 4.49
N ASP A 24 9.27 -4.56 4.83
CA ASP A 24 8.64 -4.22 6.12
C ASP A 24 7.23 -4.82 6.25
N VAL A 25 6.49 -4.98 5.15
CA VAL A 25 5.19 -5.68 5.14
C VAL A 25 5.41 -7.19 5.28
N MET A 26 6.37 -7.77 4.57
CA MET A 26 6.74 -9.19 4.69
C MET A 26 7.29 -9.56 6.08
N ALA A 27 7.97 -8.63 6.76
CA ALA A 27 8.47 -8.86 8.11
C ALA A 27 7.36 -8.79 9.17
N ARG A 28 6.32 -7.98 8.95
CA ARG A 28 5.21 -7.81 9.88
C ARG A 28 4.20 -8.95 9.83
N TYR A 29 4.00 -9.53 8.65
CA TYR A 29 3.00 -10.57 8.45
C TYR A 29 3.63 -11.78 7.76
N PRO A 30 3.36 -13.02 8.21
CA PRO A 30 3.69 -14.20 7.43
C PRO A 30 2.78 -14.24 6.19
N ILE A 31 3.17 -13.48 5.18
CA ILE A 31 2.39 -13.29 3.95
C ILE A 31 2.30 -14.62 3.20
N SER A 32 1.08 -15.01 2.81
CA SER A 32 0.87 -16.19 1.96
C SER A 32 0.94 -15.85 0.47
N THR A 33 0.56 -14.64 0.06
CA THR A 33 0.64 -14.15 -1.33
C THR A 33 0.88 -12.65 -1.40
N LEU A 34 1.78 -12.21 -2.28
CA LEU A 34 2.07 -10.81 -2.55
C LEU A 34 2.06 -10.58 -4.07
N SER A 35 1.08 -9.80 -4.56
CA SER A 35 1.04 -9.32 -5.94
C SER A 35 1.51 -7.88 -5.99
N LEU A 36 2.55 -7.62 -6.78
CA LEU A 36 3.12 -6.28 -6.98
C LEU A 36 2.77 -5.79 -8.37
N LEU A 37 2.01 -4.70 -8.44
CA LEU A 37 1.62 -4.06 -9.69
C LEU A 37 2.29 -2.67 -9.74
N PRO A 38 3.31 -2.48 -10.59
CA PRO A 38 3.86 -1.16 -10.83
C PRO A 38 2.83 -0.32 -11.60
N GLY A 39 2.77 0.96 -11.30
CA GLY A 39 1.93 1.88 -12.06
C GLY A 39 1.93 3.27 -11.46
N ASP A 40 2.04 4.27 -12.34
CA ASP A 40 2.00 5.68 -11.95
C ASP A 40 0.77 5.98 -11.09
N PHE A 41 0.94 6.83 -10.10
CA PHE A 41 -0.13 7.27 -9.21
C PHE A 41 -0.12 8.78 -9.11
N CYS A 42 -1.16 9.43 -9.62
CA CYS A 42 -1.26 10.90 -9.63
C CYS A 42 -0.06 11.60 -10.29
N GLY A 43 0.61 10.96 -11.26
CA GLY A 43 1.82 11.50 -11.93
C GLY A 43 3.13 11.22 -11.20
N PHE A 44 3.08 10.47 -10.09
CA PHE A 44 4.25 10.02 -9.34
C PHE A 44 4.52 8.53 -9.56
N SER A 45 5.75 8.09 -9.28
CA SER A 45 6.04 6.65 -9.22
C SER A 45 5.17 6.02 -8.15
N GLY A 46 4.47 4.94 -8.50
CA GLY A 46 3.59 4.23 -7.59
C GLY A 46 3.66 2.72 -7.77
N GLN A 47 3.23 2.02 -6.74
CA GLN A 47 3.14 0.58 -6.72
C GLN A 47 1.93 0.15 -5.91
N LYS A 48 1.20 -0.84 -6.41
CA LYS A 48 0.07 -1.46 -5.71
C LYS A 48 0.51 -2.84 -5.22
N LEU A 49 0.19 -3.15 -3.98
CA LEU A 49 0.47 -4.43 -3.34
C LEU A 49 -0.88 -5.02 -2.96
N MET A 50 -1.11 -6.29 -3.25
CA MET A 50 -2.36 -6.96 -2.91
C MET A 50 -2.07 -8.38 -2.47
N GLY A 51 -2.87 -8.90 -1.54
CA GLY A 51 -2.76 -10.29 -1.16
C GLY A 51 -3.58 -10.64 0.06
N THR A 52 -3.16 -11.74 0.70
CA THR A 52 -3.79 -12.23 1.93
C THR A 52 -2.74 -12.57 2.99
N TRP A 53 -3.06 -12.22 4.23
CA TRP A 53 -2.25 -12.50 5.42
C TRP A 53 -2.95 -13.58 6.24
N ALA A 54 -2.18 -14.57 6.71
CA ALA A 54 -2.64 -15.51 7.72
C ALA A 54 -2.22 -14.95 9.08
N ARG A 55 -3.15 -14.30 9.80
CA ARG A 55 -2.87 -13.80 11.14
C ARG A 55 -3.00 -14.93 12.17
N ASP A 56 -3.96 -15.81 11.95
CA ASP A 56 -4.20 -17.07 12.67
C ASP A 56 -4.57 -18.17 11.66
N PRO A 57 -4.41 -19.47 11.99
CA PRO A 57 -4.83 -20.57 11.11
C PRO A 57 -6.33 -20.53 10.77
N ASP A 58 -7.14 -19.86 11.59
CA ASP A 58 -8.58 -19.72 11.41
C ASP A 58 -9.01 -18.31 10.90
N GLU A 59 -8.09 -17.33 10.86
CA GLU A 59 -8.37 -15.96 10.42
C GLU A 59 -7.41 -15.50 9.32
N SER A 60 -7.93 -15.42 8.10
CA SER A 60 -7.26 -14.79 6.97
C SER A 60 -7.76 -13.35 6.81
N LEU A 61 -6.81 -12.44 6.53
CA LEU A 61 -7.09 -11.05 6.18
C LEU A 61 -6.76 -10.85 4.70
N GLU A 62 -7.62 -10.17 3.97
CA GLU A 62 -7.36 -9.62 2.65
C GLU A 62 -6.85 -8.19 2.81
N TYR A 63 -5.82 -7.81 2.04
CA TYR A 63 -5.26 -6.47 2.07
C TYR A 63 -4.96 -5.94 0.67
N GLN A 64 -5.04 -4.61 0.53
CA GLN A 64 -4.59 -3.86 -0.63
C GLN A 64 -3.83 -2.62 -0.16
N ASP A 65 -2.60 -2.47 -0.62
CA ASP A 65 -1.77 -1.29 -0.40
C ASP A 65 -1.56 -0.54 -1.70
N ARG A 66 -1.58 0.79 -1.63
CA ARG A 66 -1.07 1.67 -2.67
C ARG A 66 0.02 2.53 -2.08
N ILE A 67 1.22 2.41 -2.62
CA ILE A 67 2.34 3.28 -2.26
C ILE A 67 2.69 4.21 -3.41
N ALA A 68 3.07 5.44 -3.08
CA ALA A 68 3.51 6.45 -4.02
C ALA A 68 4.70 7.23 -3.46
N HIS A 69 5.69 7.48 -4.32
CA HIS A 69 6.86 8.28 -3.99
C HIS A 69 6.68 9.71 -4.50
N ILE A 70 6.52 10.63 -3.56
CA ILE A 70 6.22 12.04 -3.83
C ILE A 70 7.51 12.83 -3.68
N TRP A 71 8.08 13.27 -4.80
CA TRP A 71 9.23 14.17 -4.79
C TRP A 71 8.74 15.63 -4.76
N THR A 72 9.26 16.41 -3.82
CA THR A 72 8.96 17.83 -3.67
C THR A 72 10.27 18.65 -3.65
N ASN A 73 10.16 19.97 -3.70
CA ASN A 73 11.32 20.86 -3.59
C ASN A 73 12.01 20.79 -2.22
N ALA A 74 11.32 20.32 -1.17
CA ALA A 74 11.83 20.25 0.19
C ALA A 74 12.34 18.84 0.58
N GLY A 75 12.08 17.83 -0.25
CA GLY A 75 12.41 16.44 0.04
C GLY A 75 11.43 15.46 -0.58
N SER A 76 11.65 14.18 -0.31
CA SER A 76 10.82 13.10 -0.84
C SER A 76 10.01 12.45 0.29
N TYR A 77 8.80 11.99 -0.05
CA TYR A 77 7.89 11.35 0.88
C TYR A 77 7.39 10.03 0.28
N LEU A 78 7.27 9.02 1.13
CA LEU A 78 6.55 7.80 0.81
C LEU A 78 5.15 7.90 1.43
N VAL A 79 4.15 7.91 0.56
CA VAL A 79 2.74 7.81 0.95
C VAL A 79 2.33 6.36 0.77
N ALA A 80 1.77 5.75 1.81
CA ALA A 80 1.23 4.40 1.77
C ALA A 80 -0.22 4.43 2.24
N VAL A 81 -1.14 4.00 1.38
CA VAL A 81 -2.54 3.75 1.69
C VAL A 81 -2.68 2.25 1.88
N HIS A 82 -2.92 1.80 3.12
CA HIS A 82 -3.12 0.41 3.48
C HIS A 82 -4.60 0.17 3.79
N VAL A 83 -5.19 -0.85 3.18
CA VAL A 83 -6.58 -1.25 3.44
C VAL A 83 -6.61 -2.73 3.74
N GLU A 84 -7.19 -3.12 4.88
CA GLU A 84 -7.33 -4.51 5.29
C GLU A 84 -8.74 -4.87 5.78
N ALA A 85 -9.15 -6.11 5.57
CA ALA A 85 -10.37 -6.68 6.12
C ALA A 85 -10.27 -8.20 6.29
N PRO A 86 -11.08 -8.81 7.16
CA PRO A 86 -11.27 -10.26 7.16
C PRO A 86 -11.65 -10.78 5.77
N SER A 87 -11.03 -11.88 5.34
CA SER A 87 -11.29 -12.46 4.02
C SER A 87 -12.77 -12.76 3.83
N GLY A 88 -13.29 -12.52 2.63
CA GLY A 88 -14.71 -12.65 2.34
C GLY A 88 -15.61 -11.54 2.90
N THR A 89 -15.04 -10.44 3.41
CA THR A 89 -15.82 -9.22 3.73
C THR A 89 -16.53 -8.72 2.47
N PRO A 90 -17.87 -8.68 2.44
CA PRO A 90 -18.60 -8.22 1.26
C PRO A 90 -18.26 -6.78 0.90
N GLY A 91 -17.89 -6.54 -0.37
CA GLY A 91 -17.57 -5.21 -0.89
C GLY A 91 -16.17 -4.70 -0.56
N PHE A 92 -15.27 -5.53 -0.02
CA PHE A 92 -13.88 -5.16 0.23
C PHE A 92 -13.17 -4.65 -1.02
N ASP A 93 -13.20 -5.41 -2.12
CA ASP A 93 -12.53 -5.02 -3.36
C ASP A 93 -12.99 -3.66 -3.91
N ALA A 94 -14.30 -3.40 -3.84
CA ALA A 94 -14.86 -2.13 -4.29
C ALA A 94 -14.39 -0.95 -3.42
N ALA A 95 -14.42 -1.10 -2.09
CA ALA A 95 -13.98 -0.06 -1.16
C ALA A 95 -12.46 0.16 -1.24
N ALA A 96 -11.68 -0.92 -1.34
CA ALA A 96 -10.24 -0.87 -1.45
C ALA A 96 -9.79 -0.27 -2.80
N SER A 97 -10.49 -0.54 -3.91
CA SER A 97 -10.22 0.11 -5.20
C SER A 97 -10.43 1.63 -5.13
N VAL A 98 -11.49 2.13 -4.49
CA VAL A 98 -11.67 3.59 -4.32
C VAL A 98 -10.49 4.21 -3.58
N LEU A 99 -10.01 3.57 -2.51
CA LEU A 99 -8.91 4.10 -1.71
C LEU A 99 -7.52 3.93 -2.39
N THR A 100 -7.36 2.93 -3.25
CA THR A 100 -6.06 2.62 -3.88
C THR A 100 -5.93 3.16 -5.31
N ASP A 101 -7.03 3.44 -5.99
CA ASP A 101 -7.07 3.88 -7.39
C ASP A 101 -7.56 5.32 -7.55
N GLU A 102 -8.53 5.79 -6.75
CA GLU A 102 -9.11 7.14 -6.86
C GLU A 102 -8.53 8.17 -5.88
N PHE A 103 -7.69 7.74 -4.93
CA PHE A 103 -7.10 8.62 -3.93
C PHE A 103 -6.13 9.63 -4.57
N SER A 104 -6.45 10.92 -4.50
CA SER A 104 -5.63 11.97 -5.12
C SER A 104 -4.56 12.50 -4.16
N ILE A 105 -3.31 12.55 -4.62
CA ILE A 105 -2.22 13.23 -3.92
C ILE A 105 -1.93 14.54 -4.65
N VAL A 106 -2.08 15.67 -3.93
CA VAL A 106 -1.85 17.01 -4.46
C VAL A 106 -0.81 17.71 -3.59
N ILE A 107 0.20 18.31 -4.22
CA ILE A 107 1.13 19.22 -3.57
C ILE A 107 0.50 20.63 -3.64
N PRO A 108 0.19 21.27 -2.50
CA PRO A 108 -0.42 22.60 -2.46
C PRO A 108 0.53 23.72 -2.91
#